data_AF-A0A661CLB3-F1
#
_entry.id   AF-A0A661CLB3-F1
#
_cell.length_a   1.000
_cell.length_b   1.000
_cell.length_c   1.000
_cell.angle_alpha   90.00
_cell.angle_beta   90.00
_cell.angle_gamma   90.00
#
_symmetry.space_group_name_H-M   'P 1'
#
loop_
_entity.id
_entity.type
_entity.pdbx_description
1 polymer ?
#
loop_
_entity_poly.entity_id
_entity_poly.type
_entity_poly.pdbx_seq_one_letter_code
_entity_poly.pdbx_strand_id
1 'polypeptide(L)' 'MTATYHFDVLIIGSGTAGLTLALQLADHARVAVVSKDQLEESASLYAQGGISVVLDQADSLQSHIDD' A
#
# COMPACT_ATOMS: atom_id res chain seq x y z
N MET A 1 -32.02 8.03 -4.19
CA MET A 1 -31.15 8.91 -5.00
C MET A 1 -29.75 8.35 -4.94
N THR A 2 -29.07 8.19 -6.07
CA THR A 2 -27.66 7.75 -6.11
C THR A 2 -26.76 8.98 -6.13
N ALA A 3 -25.71 8.96 -5.31
CA ALA A 3 -24.68 10.00 -5.32
C ALA A 3 -23.51 9.53 -6.20
N THR A 4 -22.98 10.44 -7.02
CA THR A 4 -21.79 10.21 -7.85
C THR A 4 -20.64 11.04 -7.30
N TYR A 5 -19.48 10.42 -7.12
CA TYR A 5 -18.24 11.09 -6.74
C TYR A 5 -17.22 10.95 -7.87
N HIS A 6 -16.49 12.03 -8.16
CA HIS A 6 -15.43 12.02 -9.18
C HIS A 6 -14.06 12.01 -8.48
N PHE A 7 -13.10 11.27 -9.01
CA PHE A 7 -11.73 11.24 -8.53
C PHE A 7 -10.84 10.94 -9.74
N ASP A 8 -9.59 11.39 -9.70
CA ASP A 8 -8.63 11.05 -10.75
C ASP A 8 -8.21 9.58 -10.60
N VAL A 9 -8.12 9.10 -9.35
CA VAL A 9 -7.77 7.71 -9.02
C VAL A 9 -8.67 7.20 -7.89
N LEU A 10 -9.21 5.99 -8.08
CA LEU A 10 -9.94 5.23 -7.06
C LEU A 10 -9.12 4.00 -6.65
N ILE A 11 -8.72 3.93 -5.39
CA ILE A 11 -8.02 2.80 -4.78
C ILE A 11 -9.00 2.01 -3.92
N ILE A 12 -9.16 0.72 -4.23
CA ILE A 12 -10.03 -0.19 -3.46
C ILE A 12 -9.14 -1.07 -2.61
N GLY A 13 -9.09 -0.77 -1.30
CA GLY A 13 -8.26 -1.43 -0.30
C GLY A 13 -7.28 -0.47 0.37
N SER A 14 -7.28 -0.46 1.70
CA SER A 14 -6.45 0.41 2.55
C SER A 14 -5.31 -0.33 3.25
N GLY A 15 -4.88 -1.49 2.72
CA GLY A 15 -3.64 -2.14 3.19
C GLY A 15 -2.39 -1.36 2.77
N THR A 16 -1.20 -1.86 3.16
CA THR A 16 0.08 -1.19 2.88
C THR A 16 0.24 -0.79 1.42
N ALA A 17 -0.15 -1.67 0.48
CA ALA A 17 -0.06 -1.38 -0.96
C ALA A 17 -0.94 -0.19 -1.39
N GLY A 18 -2.21 -0.16 -0.95
CA GLY A 18 -3.16 0.88 -1.33
C GLY A 18 -2.81 2.24 -0.72
N LEU A 19 -2.44 2.26 0.56
CA LEU A 19 -2.04 3.49 1.25
C LEU A 19 -0.70 4.04 0.75
N THR A 20 0.28 3.17 0.46
CA THR A 20 1.55 3.60 -0.12
C THR A 20 1.33 4.28 -1.48
N LEU A 21 0.49 3.67 -2.33
CA LEU A 21 0.12 4.26 -3.62
C LEU A 21 -0.63 5.59 -3.43
N ALA A 22 -1.57 5.67 -2.49
CA ALA A 22 -2.32 6.89 -2.21
C ALA A 22 -1.38 8.05 -1.82
N LEU A 23 -0.39 7.78 -0.96
CA LEU A 23 0.60 8.77 -0.54
C LEU A 23 1.48 9.22 -1.71
N GLN A 24 1.93 8.30 -2.57
CA GLN A 24 2.73 8.63 -3.75
C GLN A 24 1.99 9.49 -4.78
N LEU A 25 0.65 9.37 -4.83
CA LEU A 25 -0.19 10.09 -5.80
C LEU A 25 -0.82 11.38 -5.24
N ALA A 26 -0.78 11.60 -3.92
CA ALA A 26 -1.53 12.67 -3.27
C ALA A 26 -1.18 14.09 -3.79
N ASP A 27 0.08 14.32 -4.17
CA ASP A 27 0.54 15.61 -4.72
C ASP A 27 0.20 15.79 -6.22
N HIS A 28 -0.25 14.73 -6.89
CA HIS A 28 -0.43 14.70 -8.34
C HIS A 28 -1.88 14.47 -8.78
N ALA A 29 -2.74 13.95 -7.90
CA ALA A 29 -4.08 13.50 -8.24
C ALA A 29 -5.05 13.60 -7.06
N ARG A 30 -6.34 13.83 -7.35
CA ARG A 30 -7.41 13.67 -6.36
C ARG A 30 -7.72 12.19 -6.18
N VAL A 31 -7.17 11.59 -5.13
CA VAL A 31 -7.28 10.16 -4.82
C VAL A 31 -8.43 9.89 -3.85
N ALA A 32 -9.23 8.87 -4.14
CA ALA A 32 -10.14 8.24 -3.18
C ALA A 32 -9.61 6.87 -2.77
N VAL A 33 -9.54 6.61 -1.46
CA VAL A 33 -9.28 5.28 -0.91
C VAL A 33 -10.57 4.76 -0.29
N VAL A 34 -10.97 3.55 -0.68
CA VAL A 34 -12.14 2.87 -0.11
C VAL A 34 -11.68 1.64 0.65
N SER A 35 -12.08 1.54 1.91
CA SER A 35 -11.93 0.32 2.72
C SER A 35 -13.29 -0.32 2.96
N LYS A 36 -13.29 -1.65 3.13
CA LYS A 36 -14.47 -2.41 3.52
C LYS A 36 -14.87 -2.13 4.97
N ASP A 37 -13.91 -1.77 5.81
CA ASP A 37 -14.07 -1.50 7.23
C ASP A 37 -13.24 -0.25 7.60
N GLN A 38 -12.80 -0.10 8.85
CA GLN A 38 -11.84 0.92 9.25
C GLN A 38 -10.61 0.90 8.34
N LEU A 39 -9.99 2.07 8.13
CA LEU A 39 -8.84 2.19 7.22
C LEU A 39 -7.67 1.30 7.62
N GLU A 40 -7.44 1.14 8.92
CA GLU A 40 -6.35 0.33 9.48
C GLU A 40 -6.64 -1.17 9.41
N GLU A 41 -7.91 -1.57 9.33
CA GLU A 41 -8.33 -2.97 9.37
C GLU A 41 -8.03 -3.68 8.05
N SER A 42 -6.84 -4.28 7.99
CA SER A 42 -6.33 -5.03 6.84
C SER A 42 -5.31 -6.08 7.28
N ALA A 43 -5.04 -7.07 6.43
CA ALA A 43 -4.02 -8.09 6.72
C ALA A 43 -2.63 -7.48 7.01
N SER A 44 -2.35 -6.30 6.46
CA SER A 44 -1.12 -5.54 6.74
C SER A 44 -0.94 -5.18 8.22
N LEU A 45 -2.03 -4.88 8.95
CA LEU A 45 -1.98 -4.57 10.38
C LEU A 45 -1.49 -5.76 11.22
N TYR A 46 -1.78 -6.97 10.77
CA TYR A 46 -1.50 -8.21 11.50
C TYR A 46 -0.20 -8.90 11.07
N ALA A 47 0.60 -8.28 10.19
CA ALA A 47 1.88 -8.84 9.74
C ALA A 47 2.89 -8.90 10.90
N GLN A 48 3.58 -10.04 11.07
CA GLN A 48 4.47 -10.28 12.22
C GLN A 48 5.95 -10.43 11.86
N GLY A 49 6.25 -11.06 10.71
CA GLY A 49 7.64 -11.45 10.38
C GLY A 49 8.55 -10.28 10.06
N GLY A 50 8.05 -9.28 9.32
CA GLY A 50 8.83 -8.14 8.82
C GLY A 50 8.85 -8.09 7.29
N ILE A 51 9.62 -7.14 6.76
CA ILE A 51 9.86 -6.98 5.31
C ILE A 51 11.29 -7.45 5.05
N SER A 52 11.45 -8.46 4.19
CA SER A 52 12.78 -8.87 3.74
C SER A 52 13.38 -7.80 2.85
N VAL A 53 14.61 -7.38 3.16
CA VAL A 53 15.34 -6.33 2.46
C VAL A 53 16.84 -6.52 2.66
N VAL A 54 17.62 -6.25 1.62
CA VAL A 54 19.08 -6.27 1.67
C VAL A 54 19.58 -4.96 2.30
N LEU A 55 20.01 -5.03 3.57
CA LEU A 55 20.58 -3.90 4.30
C LEU A 55 22.01 -4.14 4.80
N ASP A 56 22.38 -5.41 4.97
CA ASP A 56 23.71 -5.80 5.45
C ASP A 56 24.74 -5.67 4.32
N GLN A 57 25.95 -5.20 4.65
CA GLN A 57 27.03 -5.06 3.67
C GLN A 57 27.56 -6.41 3.17
N ALA A 58 27.37 -7.48 3.95
CA ALA A 58 27.71 -8.84 3.59
C ALA A 58 26.59 -9.55 2.81
N ASP A 59 25.39 -8.95 2.73
CA ASP A 59 24.27 -9.45 1.94
C ASP A 59 24.28 -8.85 0.53
N SER A 60 23.55 -9.45 -0.42
CA SER A 60 23.51 -8.98 -1.81
C SER A 60 22.13 -9.10 -2.43
N LEU A 61 21.80 -8.16 -3.33
CA LEU A 61 20.58 -8.20 -4.11
C LEU A 61 20.43 -9.51 -4.88
N GLN A 62 21.53 -10.04 -5.43
CA GLN A 62 21.51 -11.29 -6.20
C GLN A 62 21.14 -12.48 -5.33
N SER A 63 21.74 -12.61 -4.14
CA SER A 63 21.36 -13.67 -3.19
C SER A 63 19.88 -13.58 -2.83
N HIS A 64 19.38 -12.36 -2.58
CA HIS A 64 17.97 -12.15 -2.24
C HIS A 64 16.99 -12.44 -3.40
N ILE A 65 17.44 -12.35 -4.66
CA ILE A 65 16.66 -12.72 -5.84
C ILE A 65 16.62 -14.25 -6.02
N ASP A 66 17.69 -14.94 -5.64
CA ASP A 66 17.87 -16.39 -5.83
C ASP A 66 17.22 -17.24 -4.71
N ASP A 67 16.80 -16.63 -3.60
CA ASP A 67 16.02 -17.24 -2.49
C ASP A 67 14.55 -17.52 -2.86
#